data_AF-A0A934TCV6-F1
#
_entry.id   AF-A0A934TCV6-F1
#
_cell.length_a   1.000
_cell.length_b   1.000
_cell.length_c   1.000
_cell.angle_alpha   90.00
_cell.angle_beta   90.00
_cell.angle_gamma   90.00
#
_symmetry.space_group_name_H-M   'P 1'
#
loop_
_entity.id
_entity.type
_entity.pdbx_description
1 polymer ?
#
loop_
_entity_poly.entity_id
_entity_poly.type
_entity_poly.pdbx_seq_one_letter_code
_entity_poly.pdbx_strand_id
1 'polypeptide(L)'
;MKTNYLLCLLFIGIMFSCSDLTDIESIAGDTQETSTNLKVLGDGAYEALGYGYDITEDYLSFEAYKKRELINLVAFKADLPNLLRKELINESDSKVYGGSDAYSYTKDIMKTVGVESSVNVFKDMNDVVVKGDGNKSIFSGSYSNTTKSQYEYSTKYSFATGEIINRKYQYTLDASIETFLKYLSPDFIQDIKNVTTAASADALVIKWGTHLLTDFEVGAIYRFYYRTALESTMSSIDKT
;
A
#
# COMPACT_ATOMS: atom_id res chain seq x y z
N MET A 1 -60.89 23.14 -3.40
CA MET A 1 -60.02 22.08 -2.85
C MET A 1 -60.06 20.87 -3.77
N LYS A 2 -59.07 20.69 -4.67
CA LYS A 2 -58.74 19.47 -5.44
C LYS A 2 -57.74 19.83 -6.56
N THR A 3 -56.50 20.15 -6.21
CA THR A 3 -55.43 20.31 -7.24
C THR A 3 -54.03 19.96 -6.76
N ASN A 4 -53.85 19.35 -5.59
CA ASN A 4 -52.51 19.06 -5.03
C ASN A 4 -52.17 17.56 -4.89
N TYR A 5 -53.05 16.66 -5.32
CA TYR A 5 -52.77 15.21 -5.28
C TYR A 5 -52.09 14.69 -6.55
N LEU A 6 -52.06 15.46 -7.64
CA LEU A 6 -51.44 15.06 -8.91
C LEU A 6 -49.91 15.18 -8.87
N LEU A 7 -49.37 16.11 -8.07
CA LEU A 7 -47.92 16.34 -7.98
C LEU A 7 -47.19 15.31 -7.10
N CYS A 8 -47.87 14.79 -6.06
CA CYS A 8 -47.29 13.77 -5.17
C CYS A 8 -47.26 12.37 -5.81
N LEU A 9 -48.16 12.07 -6.75
CA LEU A 9 -48.14 10.82 -7.51
C LEU A 9 -47.04 10.77 -8.58
N LEU A 10 -46.55 11.94 -9.03
CA LEU A 10 -45.48 12.02 -10.02
C LEU A 10 -44.09 11.71 -9.43
N PHE A 11 -43.89 11.90 -8.12
CA PHE A 11 -42.61 11.62 -7.43
C PHE A 11 -42.43 10.17 -6.99
N ILE A 12 -43.51 9.39 -6.88
CA ILE A 12 -43.45 7.96 -6.49
C ILE A 12 -43.10 7.06 -7.69
N GLY A 13 -43.28 7.54 -8.93
CA GLY A 13 -42.98 6.79 -10.15
C GLY A 13 -41.52 6.77 -10.59
N ILE A 14 -40.63 7.55 -9.97
CA ILE A 14 -39.22 7.69 -10.41
C ILE A 14 -38.27 6.74 -9.64
N MET A 15 -38.78 5.96 -8.68
CA MET A 15 -37.99 5.02 -7.86
C MET A 15 -38.26 3.54 -8.19
N PHE A 16 -38.94 3.25 -9.30
CA PHE A 16 -39.15 1.88 -9.82
C PHE A 16 -38.56 1.70 -11.23
N SER A 17 -37.34 2.22 -11.47
CA SER A 17 -36.53 1.75 -12.59
C SER A 17 -35.75 0.51 -12.16
N CYS A 18 -36.46 -0.61 -11.97
CA CYS A 18 -35.85 -1.92 -12.05
C CYS A 18 -35.83 -2.26 -13.54
N SER A 19 -34.68 -2.09 -14.17
CA SER A 19 -34.50 -2.53 -15.56
C SER A 19 -34.53 -4.05 -15.56
N ASP A 20 -35.62 -4.64 -16.07
CA ASP A 20 -35.66 -6.05 -16.41
C ASP A 20 -34.56 -6.34 -17.44
N LEU A 21 -33.56 -7.11 -17.00
CA LEU A 21 -32.46 -7.60 -17.81
C LEU A 21 -32.91 -8.90 -18.46
N THR A 22 -33.85 -8.78 -19.39
CA THR A 22 -34.25 -9.90 -20.27
C THR A 22 -33.54 -9.74 -21.60
N ASP A 23 -32.83 -10.80 -21.99
CA ASP A 23 -32.08 -11.04 -23.22
C ASP A 23 -30.57 -10.75 -23.19
N ILE A 24 -29.83 -11.66 -22.54
CA ILE A 24 -28.60 -12.18 -23.14
C ILE A 24 -28.80 -13.69 -23.31
N GLU A 25 -28.91 -14.12 -24.57
CA GLU A 25 -29.02 -15.50 -25.00
C GLU A 25 -27.94 -16.41 -24.37
N SER A 26 -28.37 -17.62 -24.02
CA SER A 26 -27.50 -18.71 -23.60
C SER A 26 -26.54 -19.11 -24.73
N ILE A 27 -25.27 -18.70 -24.65
CA ILE A 27 -24.19 -19.47 -25.25
C ILE A 27 -23.82 -20.55 -24.23
N ALA A 28 -24.60 -21.64 -24.25
CA ALA A 28 -24.16 -22.91 -23.71
C ALA A 28 -23.09 -23.45 -24.67
N GLY A 29 -21.84 -23.08 -24.42
CA GLY A 29 -20.69 -23.45 -25.21
C GLY A 29 -19.40 -23.16 -24.46
N ASP A 30 -18.89 -24.21 -23.81
CA ASP A 30 -17.63 -24.31 -23.08
C ASP A 30 -17.52 -23.51 -21.77
N THR A 31 -17.60 -24.24 -20.66
CA THR A 31 -17.20 -23.75 -19.34
C THR A 31 -15.68 -23.62 -19.32
N GLN A 32 -15.13 -22.61 -20.00
CA GLN A 32 -13.90 -22.03 -19.51
C GLN A 32 -14.27 -21.27 -18.24
N GLU A 33 -13.97 -21.87 -17.10
CA GLU A 33 -13.65 -21.12 -15.91
C GLU A 33 -12.68 -20.01 -16.34
N THR A 34 -13.18 -18.78 -16.48
CA THR A 34 -12.31 -17.63 -16.39
C THR A 34 -11.86 -17.62 -14.94
N SER A 35 -10.81 -18.40 -14.65
CA SER A 35 -10.04 -18.20 -13.43
C SER A 35 -9.64 -16.74 -13.51
N THR A 36 -10.28 -15.89 -12.72
CA THR A 36 -9.68 -14.62 -12.37
C THR A 36 -8.35 -15.03 -11.74
N ASN A 37 -7.27 -14.87 -12.50
CA ASN A 37 -5.92 -15.09 -12.00
C ASN A 37 -5.72 -14.00 -10.95
N LEU A 38 -6.23 -14.24 -9.74
CA LEU A 38 -5.86 -13.48 -8.56
C LEU A 38 -4.34 -13.63 -8.50
N LYS A 39 -3.63 -12.51 -8.62
CA LYS A 39 -2.17 -12.50 -8.52
C LYS A 39 -1.81 -13.11 -7.17
N VAL A 40 -1.33 -14.36 -7.17
CA VAL A 40 -0.82 -15.02 -5.98
C VAL A 40 0.43 -14.28 -5.55
N LEU A 41 0.48 -13.86 -4.29
CA LEU A 41 1.55 -13.02 -3.76
C LEU A 41 2.81 -13.84 -3.41
N GLY A 42 2.88 -15.11 -3.80
CA GLY A 42 4.03 -15.98 -3.55
C GLY A 42 3.70 -17.46 -3.70
N ASP A 43 4.03 -18.27 -2.70
CA ASP A 43 4.00 -19.74 -2.78
C ASP A 43 2.58 -20.36 -2.63
N GLY A 44 1.58 -19.56 -2.30
CA GLY A 44 0.18 -19.96 -2.06
C GLY A 44 -0.10 -20.65 -0.71
N ALA A 45 0.92 -21.10 0.03
CA ALA A 45 0.76 -21.69 1.36
C ALA A 45 1.00 -20.66 2.48
N TYR A 46 2.10 -19.92 2.34
CA TYR A 46 2.56 -18.84 3.20
C TYR A 46 2.75 -17.52 2.43
N GLU A 47 2.25 -17.46 1.20
CA GLU A 47 2.23 -16.28 0.35
C GLU A 47 3.67 -15.76 0.15
N ALA A 48 3.94 -14.51 0.53
CA ALA A 48 5.23 -13.85 0.40
C ALA A 48 6.14 -14.00 1.64
N LEU A 49 5.81 -14.86 2.60
CA LEU A 49 6.61 -14.96 3.83
C LEU A 49 8.04 -15.43 3.52
N GLY A 50 9.04 -14.79 4.11
CA GLY A 50 10.45 -15.08 3.80
C GLY A 50 10.95 -14.50 2.47
N TYR A 51 10.17 -13.67 1.78
CA TYR A 51 10.58 -13.01 0.54
C TYR A 51 11.14 -11.62 0.78
N GLY A 52 11.83 -11.11 -0.24
CA GLY A 52 12.34 -9.75 -0.29
C GLY A 52 11.27 -8.70 -0.54
N TYR A 53 11.41 -7.56 0.13
CA TYR A 53 10.57 -6.39 -0.04
C TYR A 53 11.42 -5.13 -0.22
N ASP A 54 11.04 -4.34 -1.20
CA ASP A 54 11.65 -3.05 -1.49
C ASP A 54 10.73 -1.96 -1.01
N ILE A 55 11.08 -1.41 0.14
CA ILE A 55 10.30 -0.36 0.74
C ILE A 55 10.36 0.95 -0.05
N THR A 56 11.27 1.11 -1.01
CA THR A 56 11.42 2.32 -1.85
C THR A 56 10.33 2.47 -2.91
N GLU A 57 9.57 1.39 -3.12
CA GLU A 57 8.39 1.36 -3.96
C GLU A 57 7.13 1.76 -3.16
N ASP A 58 6.04 2.01 -3.89
CA ASP A 58 4.76 2.37 -3.29
C ASP A 58 4.29 1.32 -2.27
N TYR A 59 3.74 1.79 -1.14
CA TYR A 59 3.26 0.92 -0.06
C TYR A 59 2.22 -0.09 -0.55
N LEU A 60 2.46 -1.38 -0.26
CA LEU A 60 1.62 -2.52 -0.68
C LEU A 60 1.44 -2.63 -2.20
N SER A 61 2.33 -2.03 -2.98
CA SER A 61 2.37 -2.23 -4.41
C SER A 61 2.90 -3.63 -4.74
N PHE A 62 2.47 -4.14 -5.88
CA PHE A 62 2.99 -5.40 -6.40
C PHE A 62 4.49 -5.33 -6.74
N GLU A 63 5.00 -4.12 -7.04
CA GLU A 63 6.40 -3.92 -7.45
C GLU A 63 7.37 -3.83 -6.28
N ALA A 64 6.87 -3.46 -5.09
CA ALA A 64 7.62 -3.57 -3.84
C ALA A 64 7.96 -5.02 -3.48
N TYR A 65 7.12 -5.96 -3.90
CA TYR A 65 7.31 -7.38 -3.65
C TYR A 65 8.29 -8.00 -4.67
N LYS A 66 9.46 -8.48 -4.20
CA LYS A 66 10.53 -8.94 -5.12
C LYS A 66 10.42 -10.37 -5.61
N LYS A 67 9.30 -11.08 -5.36
CA LYS A 67 9.01 -12.45 -5.88
C LYS A 67 10.14 -13.48 -5.75
N ARG A 68 11.09 -13.25 -4.84
CA ARG A 68 12.23 -14.14 -4.59
C ARG A 68 12.31 -14.45 -3.12
N GLU A 69 12.36 -15.74 -2.83
CA GLU A 69 12.46 -16.31 -1.50
C GLU A 69 13.89 -16.10 -0.95
N LEU A 70 14.03 -15.24 0.05
CA LEU A 70 15.30 -15.04 0.76
C LEU A 70 15.53 -16.14 1.79
N ILE A 71 14.46 -16.65 2.40
CA ILE A 71 14.51 -17.69 3.42
C ILE A 71 13.87 -18.95 2.85
N ASN A 72 14.62 -20.04 2.79
CA ASN A 72 14.12 -21.37 2.44
C ASN A 72 13.09 -21.82 3.49
N LEU A 73 11.82 -21.54 3.22
CA LEU A 73 10.71 -21.82 4.13
C LEU A 73 10.44 -23.31 4.26
N VAL A 74 10.77 -24.11 3.24
CA VAL A 74 10.62 -25.57 3.29
C VAL A 74 11.52 -26.16 4.38
N ALA A 75 12.80 -25.79 4.37
CA ALA A 75 13.75 -26.23 5.40
C ALA A 75 13.42 -25.62 6.77
N PHE A 76 13.09 -24.32 6.79
CA PHE A 76 12.73 -23.63 8.04
C PHE A 76 11.54 -24.30 8.73
N LYS A 77 10.47 -24.60 7.98
CA LYS A 77 9.27 -25.24 8.53
C LYS A 77 9.51 -26.68 8.98
N ALA A 78 10.39 -27.42 8.30
CA ALA A 78 10.73 -28.78 8.69
C ALA A 78 11.39 -28.81 10.08
N ASP A 79 12.28 -27.85 10.35
CA ASP A 79 13.04 -27.80 11.59
C ASP A 79 12.31 -27.04 12.71
N LEU A 80 11.63 -25.94 12.37
CA LEU A 80 11.05 -24.96 13.30
C LEU A 80 9.58 -24.64 12.98
N PRO A 81 8.69 -25.64 12.92
CA PRO A 81 7.31 -25.45 12.45
C PRO A 81 6.50 -24.46 13.30
N ASN A 82 6.81 -24.33 14.59
CA ASN A 82 6.06 -23.47 15.52
C ASN A 82 6.37 -21.98 15.37
N LEU A 83 7.48 -21.63 14.71
CA LEU A 83 7.88 -20.24 14.47
C LEU A 83 7.24 -19.66 13.20
N LEU A 84 6.51 -20.50 12.47
CA LEU A 84 5.79 -20.13 11.27
C LEU A 84 4.29 -20.24 11.54
N ARG A 85 3.59 -19.10 11.55
CA ARG A 85 2.16 -19.04 11.85
C ARG A 85 1.37 -18.43 10.71
N LYS A 86 0.16 -18.98 10.52
CA LYS A 86 -0.92 -18.41 9.70
C LYS A 86 -2.15 -18.34 10.57
N GLU A 87 -2.64 -17.14 10.82
CA GLU A 87 -3.75 -16.87 11.72
C GLU A 87 -4.91 -16.23 10.95
N LEU A 88 -6.14 -16.65 11.26
CA LEU A 88 -7.35 -16.02 10.73
C LEU A 88 -7.76 -14.90 11.69
N ILE A 89 -7.74 -13.66 11.22
CA ILE A 89 -8.04 -12.47 12.03
C ILE A 89 -9.41 -11.88 11.70
N ASN A 90 -9.83 -11.86 10.42
CA ASN A 90 -11.13 -11.34 9.96
C ASN A 90 -11.51 -9.97 10.57
N GLU A 91 -10.65 -8.98 10.36
CA GLU A 91 -10.83 -7.63 10.89
C GLU A 91 -11.12 -6.63 9.77
N SER A 92 -11.81 -5.54 10.10
CA SER A 92 -12.04 -4.43 9.19
C SER A 92 -11.71 -3.12 9.90
N ASP A 93 -11.08 -2.21 9.17
CA ASP A 93 -10.61 -0.92 9.66
C ASP A 93 -10.78 0.13 8.57
N SER A 94 -10.82 1.40 8.97
CA SER A 94 -10.89 2.52 8.05
C SER A 94 -9.95 3.62 8.48
N LYS A 95 -9.14 4.10 7.53
CA LYS A 95 -8.22 5.21 7.78
C LYS A 95 -8.57 6.37 6.87
N VAL A 96 -8.51 7.58 7.40
CA VAL A 96 -8.71 8.80 6.63
C VAL A 96 -7.54 9.73 6.90
N TYR A 97 -7.00 10.27 5.81
CA TYR A 97 -5.89 11.21 5.84
C TYR A 97 -6.30 12.49 5.11
N GLY A 98 -5.85 13.65 5.57
CA GLY A 98 -6.21 14.92 4.97
C GLY A 98 -5.18 16.04 5.17
N GLY A 99 -5.10 16.94 4.21
CA GLY A 99 -4.28 18.14 4.31
C GLY A 99 -4.72 19.25 3.37
N SER A 100 -4.57 20.50 3.82
CA SER A 100 -4.83 21.70 3.02
C SER A 100 -3.78 21.96 1.94
N ASP A 101 -2.66 21.24 2.01
CA ASP A 101 -1.56 21.21 1.05
C ASP A 101 -0.87 19.83 1.13
N ALA A 102 0.09 19.57 0.25
CA ALA A 102 0.80 18.29 0.22
C ALA A 102 1.56 18.03 1.53
N TYR A 103 2.14 19.07 2.15
CA TYR A 103 2.92 18.93 3.39
C TYR A 103 2.06 18.48 4.57
N SER A 104 0.94 19.16 4.82
CA SER A 104 0.00 18.81 5.88
C SER A 104 -0.62 17.43 5.66
N TYR A 105 -0.90 17.06 4.41
CA TYR A 105 -1.44 15.75 4.05
C TYR A 105 -0.45 14.61 4.35
N THR A 106 0.80 14.74 3.91
CA THR A 106 1.85 13.75 4.20
C THR A 106 2.12 13.64 5.71
N LYS A 107 2.12 14.76 6.42
CA LYS A 107 2.30 14.77 7.88
C LYS A 107 1.18 14.00 8.60
N ASP A 108 -0.04 14.14 8.13
CA ASP A 108 -1.20 13.42 8.67
C ASP A 108 -1.10 11.91 8.41
N ILE A 109 -0.63 11.51 7.21
CA ILE A 109 -0.29 10.10 6.92
C ILE A 109 0.72 9.56 7.92
N MET A 110 1.89 10.22 8.06
CA MET A 110 2.97 9.75 8.93
C MET A 110 2.51 9.53 10.37
N LYS A 111 1.77 10.50 10.91
CA LYS A 111 1.21 10.43 12.25
C LYS A 111 0.30 9.22 12.40
N THR A 112 -0.55 8.99 11.41
CA THR A 112 -1.55 7.91 11.42
C THR A 112 -0.91 6.54 11.22
N VAL A 113 0.15 6.42 10.41
CA VAL A 113 0.89 5.16 10.20
C VAL A 113 1.97 4.90 11.26
N GLY A 114 2.16 5.81 12.22
CA GLY A 114 3.13 5.64 13.31
C GLY A 114 4.59 5.73 12.86
N VAL A 115 4.87 6.39 11.73
CA VAL A 115 6.25 6.66 11.31
C VAL A 115 6.80 7.80 12.15
N GLU A 116 7.77 7.49 13.01
CA GLU A 116 8.47 8.50 13.80
C GLU A 116 9.24 9.46 12.88
N SER A 117 9.37 10.72 13.31
CA SER A 117 9.97 11.85 12.60
C SER A 117 11.43 11.68 12.18
N SER A 118 12.03 10.51 12.41
CA SER A 118 13.34 10.13 11.90
C SER A 118 13.34 9.77 10.41
N VAL A 119 12.18 9.72 9.74
CA VAL A 119 12.09 9.57 8.28
C VAL A 119 11.95 10.93 7.57
N ASN A 120 13.01 11.37 6.89
CA ASN A 120 13.07 12.58 6.07
C ASN A 120 12.24 12.41 4.79
N VAL A 121 10.92 12.56 4.87
CA VAL A 121 10.05 12.61 3.67
C VAL A 121 10.03 14.01 3.06
N PHE A 122 10.35 15.04 3.85
CA PHE A 122 10.53 16.40 3.37
C PHE A 122 12.00 16.75 3.45
N LYS A 123 12.71 16.63 2.33
CA LYS A 123 14.04 17.23 2.24
C LYS A 123 13.87 18.75 2.20
N ASP A 124 13.95 19.39 3.36
CA ASP A 124 14.22 20.83 3.41
C ASP A 124 15.62 21.05 2.82
N MET A 125 15.69 21.71 1.68
CA MET A 125 16.94 21.96 0.95
C MET A 125 17.90 22.93 1.66
N ASN A 126 17.58 23.40 2.88
CA ASN A 126 18.40 24.34 3.64
C ASN A 126 18.79 23.88 5.06
N ASP A 127 18.40 22.68 5.49
CA ASP A 127 18.83 22.14 6.80
C ASP A 127 19.83 20.98 6.63
N VAL A 128 20.87 21.22 5.82
CA VAL A 128 22.13 20.48 5.95
C VAL A 128 22.95 21.14 7.05
N VAL A 129 22.45 21.05 8.28
CA VAL A 129 23.34 21.00 9.43
C VAL A 129 23.18 19.63 10.04
N VAL A 130 23.93 18.69 9.46
CA VAL A 130 24.33 17.47 10.17
C VAL A 130 25.17 17.94 11.37
N LYS A 131 24.52 18.25 12.49
CA LYS A 131 25.15 18.13 13.80
C LYS A 131 24.97 16.68 14.20
N GLY A 132 26.10 15.98 14.26
CA GLY A 132 26.12 14.56 14.56
C GLY A 132 25.41 14.27 15.88
N ASP A 133 24.30 13.54 15.78
CA ASP A 133 23.99 12.46 16.70
C ASP A 133 22.93 11.53 16.07
N GLY A 134 23.25 10.24 15.99
CA GLY A 134 22.30 9.11 15.96
C GLY A 134 21.30 8.91 14.81
N ASN A 135 20.58 9.92 14.32
CA ASN A 135 19.37 9.70 13.52
C ASN A 135 19.61 10.00 12.04
N LYS A 136 20.34 9.09 11.37
CA LYS A 136 20.28 9.00 9.91
C LYS A 136 18.87 8.55 9.54
N SER A 137 18.13 9.39 8.82
CA SER A 137 16.87 8.99 8.20
C SER A 137 17.12 7.89 7.18
N ILE A 138 16.62 6.69 7.46
CA ILE A 138 17.02 5.50 6.70
C ILE A 138 16.05 5.14 5.56
N PHE A 139 14.76 5.53 5.56
CA PHE A 139 13.78 4.90 4.65
C PHE A 139 12.55 5.75 4.26
N SER A 140 12.52 6.33 3.04
CA SER A 140 11.46 7.28 2.58
C SER A 140 10.52 6.73 1.49
N GLY A 141 10.35 5.42 1.42
CA GLY A 141 10.00 4.79 0.15
C GLY A 141 8.54 4.78 -0.30
N SER A 142 7.57 4.95 0.60
CA SER A 142 6.16 5.08 0.20
C SER A 142 5.78 6.47 -0.35
N TYR A 143 6.71 7.41 -0.34
CA TYR A 143 6.63 8.66 -1.08
C TYR A 143 7.56 8.53 -2.27
N SER A 144 7.10 7.85 -3.33
CA SER A 144 7.89 7.78 -4.54
C SER A 144 8.10 9.21 -5.07
N ASN A 145 9.37 9.56 -5.31
CA ASN A 145 9.81 10.77 -6.05
C ASN A 145 9.22 10.85 -7.48
N THR A 146 8.27 9.99 -7.83
CA THR A 146 7.65 9.90 -9.16
C THR A 146 6.52 10.89 -9.32
N THR A 147 5.90 11.36 -8.24
CA THR A 147 5.00 12.53 -8.29
C THR A 147 5.78 13.82 -8.15
N LYS A 148 6.72 14.09 -9.07
CA LYS A 148 7.14 15.46 -9.43
C LYS A 148 5.99 16.24 -10.08
N SER A 149 4.80 16.14 -9.52
CA SER A 149 3.67 16.94 -9.94
C SER A 149 3.91 18.32 -9.33
N GLN A 150 3.71 19.35 -10.15
CA GLN A 150 3.68 20.79 -9.85
C GLN A 150 2.84 21.24 -8.62
N TYR A 151 2.38 20.30 -7.79
CA TYR A 151 1.46 20.47 -6.68
C TYR A 151 2.10 20.20 -5.31
N GLU A 152 3.33 19.67 -5.24
CA GLU A 152 4.03 19.35 -3.97
C GLU A 152 4.18 20.54 -3.01
N TYR A 153 4.02 21.77 -3.51
CA TYR A 153 4.13 23.01 -2.73
C TYR A 153 3.01 24.01 -3.02
N SER A 154 1.96 23.59 -3.72
CA SER A 154 0.88 24.50 -4.10
C SER A 154 -0.19 24.54 -3.02
N THR A 155 -0.36 25.70 -2.38
CA THR A 155 -1.52 26.00 -1.52
C THR A 155 -2.84 26.03 -2.29
N LYS A 156 -2.80 25.88 -3.63
CA LYS A 156 -3.99 25.78 -4.47
C LYS A 156 -4.72 24.47 -4.28
N TYR A 157 -4.08 23.39 -3.82
CA TYR A 157 -4.73 22.08 -3.77
C TYR A 157 -4.77 21.53 -2.36
N SER A 158 -5.91 20.96 -2.00
CA SER A 158 -6.03 20.11 -0.81
C SER A 158 -6.22 18.64 -1.22
N PHE A 159 -5.78 17.76 -0.34
CA PHE A 159 -5.69 16.33 -0.56
C PHE A 159 -6.39 15.58 0.56
N ALA A 160 -7.08 14.50 0.22
CA ALA A 160 -7.59 13.56 1.20
C ALA A 160 -7.52 12.14 0.64
N THR A 161 -7.32 11.17 1.53
CA THR A 161 -7.36 9.76 1.18
C THR A 161 -8.21 9.01 2.19
N GLY A 162 -9.14 8.20 1.71
CA GLY A 162 -9.88 7.25 2.52
C GLY A 162 -9.45 5.82 2.19
N GLU A 163 -9.19 5.02 3.21
CA GLU A 163 -8.89 3.59 3.09
C GLU A 163 -9.92 2.78 3.85
N ILE A 164 -10.41 1.71 3.23
CA ILE A 164 -11.14 0.62 3.89
C ILE A 164 -10.24 -0.61 3.80
N ILE A 165 -9.81 -1.11 4.95
CA ILE A 165 -8.86 -2.20 5.08
C ILE A 165 -9.62 -3.39 5.65
N ASN A 166 -9.72 -4.47 4.88
CA ASN A 166 -10.27 -5.74 5.33
C ASN A 166 -9.14 -6.75 5.44
N ARG A 167 -8.83 -7.19 6.65
CA ARG A 167 -7.76 -8.13 6.96
C ARG A 167 -8.36 -9.52 7.14
N LYS A 168 -7.79 -10.52 6.47
CA LYS A 168 -8.27 -11.89 6.55
C LYS A 168 -7.30 -12.80 7.29
N TYR A 169 -6.05 -12.79 6.86
CA TYR A 169 -5.00 -13.62 7.44
C TYR A 169 -3.81 -12.79 7.89
N GLN A 170 -3.16 -13.20 8.97
CA GLN A 170 -1.82 -12.75 9.34
C GLN A 170 -0.84 -13.90 9.12
N TYR A 171 0.30 -13.59 8.51
CA TYR A 171 1.41 -14.52 8.31
C TYR A 171 2.61 -14.02 9.09
N THR A 172 3.18 -14.87 9.94
CA THR A 172 4.29 -14.49 10.81
C THR A 172 5.39 -15.55 10.77
N LEU A 173 6.63 -15.07 10.70
CA LEU A 173 7.87 -15.81 10.81
C LEU A 173 8.67 -15.22 11.97
N ASP A 174 8.50 -15.82 13.14
CA ASP A 174 9.01 -15.31 14.42
C ASP A 174 10.35 -15.98 14.76
N ALA A 175 11.44 -15.43 14.24
CA ALA A 175 12.78 -15.96 14.48
C ALA A 175 13.83 -14.87 14.63
N SER A 176 14.93 -15.20 15.30
CA SER A 176 16.09 -14.31 15.38
C SER A 176 16.82 -14.23 14.03
N ILE A 177 17.56 -13.13 13.83
CA ILE A 177 18.44 -12.95 12.66
C ILE A 177 19.41 -14.13 12.52
N GLU A 178 20.00 -14.59 13.63
CA GLU A 178 20.90 -15.76 13.65
C GLU A 178 20.22 -17.03 13.13
N THR A 179 18.92 -17.17 13.36
CA THR A 179 18.13 -18.29 12.85
C THR A 179 17.92 -18.11 11.35
N PHE A 180 17.48 -16.92 10.89
CA PHE A 180 17.30 -16.64 9.47
C PHE A 180 18.55 -16.89 8.64
N LEU A 181 19.73 -16.52 9.14
CA LEU A 181 21.00 -16.73 8.44
C LEU A 181 21.29 -18.21 8.13
N LYS A 182 20.73 -19.15 8.91
CA LYS A 182 20.89 -20.61 8.68
C LYS A 182 20.00 -21.13 7.55
N TYR A 183 18.94 -20.39 7.22
CA TYR A 183 17.93 -20.78 6.24
C TYR A 183 17.92 -19.88 5.01
N LEU A 184 18.99 -19.11 4.76
CA LEU A 184 19.08 -18.31 3.53
C LEU A 184 18.96 -19.21 2.29
N SER A 185 18.24 -18.74 1.28
CA SER A 185 18.09 -19.47 0.03
C SER A 185 19.44 -19.59 -0.70
N PRO A 186 19.72 -20.72 -1.36
CA PRO A 186 20.98 -20.92 -2.09
C PRO A 186 21.24 -19.83 -3.14
N ASP A 187 20.20 -19.38 -3.83
CA ASP A 187 20.26 -18.32 -4.85
C ASP A 187 20.72 -16.99 -4.25
N PHE A 188 20.18 -16.62 -3.09
CA PHE A 188 20.57 -15.38 -2.41
C PHE A 188 22.04 -15.45 -1.94
N ILE A 189 22.44 -16.57 -1.35
CA ILE A 189 23.84 -16.80 -0.95
C ILE A 189 24.77 -16.69 -2.16
N GLN A 190 24.38 -17.27 -3.30
CA GLN A 190 25.17 -17.24 -4.52
C GLN A 190 25.30 -15.81 -5.08
N ASP A 191 24.22 -15.04 -5.07
CA ASP A 191 24.25 -13.64 -5.50
C ASP A 191 25.11 -12.77 -4.59
N ILE A 192 25.04 -12.95 -3.26
CA ILE A 192 25.91 -12.24 -2.31
C ILE A 192 27.38 -12.50 -2.62
N LYS A 193 27.76 -13.76 -2.88
CA LYS A 193 29.15 -14.14 -3.21
C LYS A 193 29.66 -13.45 -4.48
N ASN A 194 28.76 -13.05 -5.37
CA ASN A 194 29.09 -12.39 -6.63
C ASN A 194 29.22 -10.85 -6.47
N VAL A 195 28.91 -10.29 -5.30
CA VAL A 195 29.07 -8.86 -5.03
C VAL A 195 30.54 -8.53 -4.82
N THR A 196 31.12 -7.82 -5.78
CA THR A 196 32.54 -7.42 -5.78
C THR A 196 32.74 -5.91 -5.96
N THR A 197 31.70 -5.21 -6.39
CA THR A 197 31.69 -3.78 -6.68
C THR A 197 30.44 -3.11 -6.11
N ALA A 198 30.45 -1.78 -5.98
CA ALA A 198 29.26 -1.01 -5.61
C ALA A 198 28.09 -1.25 -6.58
N ALA A 199 28.37 -1.31 -7.89
CA ALA A 199 27.33 -1.57 -8.90
C ALA A 199 26.69 -2.96 -8.74
N SER A 200 27.47 -3.99 -8.38
CA SER A 200 26.90 -5.32 -8.07
C SER A 200 26.12 -5.34 -6.76
N ALA A 201 26.44 -4.46 -5.81
CA ALA A 201 25.67 -4.32 -4.58
C ALA A 201 24.32 -3.64 -4.86
N ASP A 202 24.29 -2.60 -5.69
CA ASP A 202 23.04 -1.96 -6.13
C ASP A 202 22.15 -2.95 -6.88
N ALA A 203 22.74 -3.76 -7.77
CA ALA A 203 22.01 -4.81 -8.48
C ALA A 203 21.43 -5.88 -7.53
N LEU A 204 22.13 -6.21 -6.45
CA LEU A 204 21.62 -7.12 -5.41
C LEU A 204 20.38 -6.53 -4.74
N VAL A 205 20.42 -5.26 -4.35
CA VAL A 205 19.29 -4.55 -3.70
C VAL A 205 18.10 -4.45 -4.66
N ILE A 206 18.32 -4.14 -5.93
CA ILE A 206 17.24 -4.12 -6.94
C ILE A 206 16.58 -5.50 -7.08
N LYS A 207 17.39 -6.57 -7.05
CA LYS A 207 16.94 -7.95 -7.23
C LYS A 207 16.18 -8.50 -6.03
N TRP A 208 16.67 -8.24 -4.82
CA TRP A 208 16.19 -8.87 -3.58
C TRP A 208 15.43 -7.92 -2.66
N GLY A 209 15.43 -6.62 -2.95
CA GLY A 209 14.86 -5.60 -2.08
C GLY A 209 15.80 -5.24 -0.94
N THR A 210 15.26 -4.49 0.01
CA THR A 210 16.00 -3.96 1.16
C THR A 210 15.61 -4.64 2.47
N HIS A 211 14.43 -5.27 2.51
CA HIS A 211 13.82 -5.84 3.71
C HIS A 211 13.35 -7.27 3.48
N LEU A 212 13.17 -8.01 4.57
CA LEU A 212 12.59 -9.34 4.58
C LEU A 212 11.13 -9.27 5.08
N LEU A 213 10.21 -9.94 4.39
CA LEU A 213 8.82 -10.07 4.85
C LEU A 213 8.72 -11.19 5.88
N THR A 214 8.61 -10.81 7.15
CA THR A 214 8.45 -11.75 8.28
C THR A 214 7.12 -11.62 8.99
N ASP A 215 6.42 -10.50 8.84
CA ASP A 215 5.10 -10.29 9.46
C ASP A 215 4.28 -9.38 8.56
N PHE A 216 3.18 -9.90 8.04
CA PHE A 216 2.27 -9.14 7.19
C PHE A 216 0.86 -9.73 7.18
N GLU A 217 -0.08 -8.88 6.79
CA GLU A 217 -1.50 -9.21 6.71
C GLU A 217 -1.91 -9.35 5.24
N VAL A 218 -2.78 -10.30 4.96
CA VAL A 218 -3.38 -10.53 3.64
C VAL A 218 -4.88 -10.30 3.74
N GLY A 219 -5.39 -9.56 2.75
CA GLY A 219 -6.78 -9.17 2.68
C GLY A 219 -7.03 -8.26 1.49
N ALA A 220 -7.85 -7.23 1.69
CA ALA A 220 -8.17 -6.23 0.67
C ALA A 220 -8.06 -4.82 1.24
N ILE A 221 -7.56 -3.89 0.42
CA ILE A 221 -7.57 -2.46 0.72
C ILE A 221 -8.27 -1.74 -0.42
N TYR A 222 -9.31 -0.99 -0.08
CA TYR A 222 -9.97 -0.06 -0.98
C TYR A 222 -9.49 1.34 -0.64
N ARG A 223 -8.83 2.01 -1.58
CA ARG A 223 -8.27 3.34 -1.38
C ARG A 223 -8.90 4.34 -2.34
N PHE A 224 -9.44 5.42 -1.78
CA PHE A 224 -10.04 6.54 -2.50
C PHE A 224 -9.14 7.75 -2.35
N TYR A 225 -8.69 8.30 -3.47
CA TYR A 225 -7.89 9.52 -3.48
C TYR A 225 -8.75 10.71 -3.91
N TYR A 226 -8.71 11.79 -3.13
CA TYR A 226 -9.41 13.03 -3.42
C TYR A 226 -8.41 14.19 -3.53
N ARG A 227 -8.65 15.05 -4.52
CA ARG A 227 -7.92 16.30 -4.71
C ARG A 227 -8.91 17.38 -5.15
N THR A 228 -8.86 18.53 -4.51
CA THR A 228 -9.61 19.72 -4.96
C THR A 228 -8.71 20.92 -5.10
N ALA A 229 -9.09 21.84 -5.98
CA ALA A 229 -8.52 23.17 -6.02
C ALA A 229 -9.28 24.10 -5.06
N LEU A 230 -8.55 24.90 -4.30
CA LEU A 230 -9.06 25.98 -3.48
C LEU A 230 -9.11 27.23 -4.35
N GLU A 231 -10.32 27.76 -4.58
CA GLU A 231 -10.50 29.08 -5.16
C GLU A 231 -10.53 30.13 -4.05
N SER A 232 -9.65 31.14 -4.13
CA SER A 232 -9.70 32.25 -3.19
C SER A 232 -10.92 33.12 -3.50
N THR A 233 -12.01 32.94 -2.76
CA THR A 233 -13.10 33.93 -2.78
C THR A 233 -12.60 35.15 -2.02
N MET A 234 -12.13 36.19 -2.74
CA MET A 234 -12.02 37.52 -2.15
C MET A 234 -13.44 37.96 -1.79
N SER A 235 -13.78 37.89 -0.50
CA SER A 235 -14.94 38.61 0.02
C SER A 235 -14.65 40.10 -0.18
N SER A 236 -15.34 40.71 -1.14
CA SER A 236 -15.46 42.16 -1.25
C SER A 236 -16.21 42.66 -0.02
N ILE A 237 -15.52 42.79 1.11
CA ILE A 237 -16.02 43.62 2.20
C ILE A 237 -15.91 45.05 1.68
N ASP A 238 -17.08 45.57 1.31
CA ASP A 238 -17.32 46.91 0.81
C ASP A 238 -16.51 47.94 1.58
N LYS A 239 -15.76 48.75 0.82
CA LYS A 239 -15.28 50.06 1.28
C LYS A 239 -16.51 50.88 1.64
N THR A 240 -16.63 51.30 2.90
CA THR A 240 -17.37 52.51 3.26
C THR A 240 -16.47 53.40 4.09
#